data_AF-A0A496QDQ9-F1
#
_entry.id   AF-A0A496QDQ9-F1
#
_cell.length_a   1.000
_cell.length_b   1.000
_cell.length_c   1.000
_cell.angle_alpha   90.00
_cell.angle_beta   90.00
_cell.angle_gamma   90.00
#
_symmetry.space_group_name_H-M   'P 1'
#
loop_
_entity.id
_entity.type
_entity.pdbx_description
1 polymer ?
#
loop_
_entity_poly.entity_id
_entity_poly.type
_entity_poly.pdbx_seq_one_letter_code
_entity_poly.pdbx_strand_id
1 'polypeptide(L)'
;MFILAFVVVPIKIAFIGFEGFVAALILHGLLPESAASGFLNALSRSVSMNLQFGPFLVILHRALDNLFTGKSNWANLDKSLYSLLWFWIPAHALTFSLPREYQIGMAALWSFSLGLILSYFAKSRKEKGSEKDVRSSI
;
A
#
# COMPACT_ATOMS: atom_id res chain seq x y z
N MET A 1 -10.68 -7.15 13.85
CA MET A 1 -9.45 -7.93 14.09
C MET A 1 -9.25 -9.08 13.09
N PHE A 2 -10.26 -9.87 12.73
CA PHE A 2 -10.10 -11.00 11.80
C PHE A 2 -9.69 -10.63 10.36
N ILE A 3 -10.20 -9.52 9.81
CA ILE A 3 -9.84 -9.05 8.45
C ILE A 3 -8.33 -8.77 8.32
N LEU A 4 -7.70 -8.25 9.38
CA LEU A 4 -6.28 -7.89 9.38
C LEU A 4 -5.38 -9.13 9.25
N ALA A 5 -5.73 -10.24 9.93
CA ALA A 5 -4.93 -11.47 9.88
C ALA A 5 -4.90 -12.10 8.48
N PHE A 6 -6.03 -12.12 7.78
CA PHE A 6 -6.14 -12.68 6.43
C PHE A 6 -5.40 -11.85 5.37
N VAL A 7 -5.23 -10.55 5.59
CA VAL A 7 -4.56 -9.65 4.64
C VAL A 7 -3.05 -9.59 4.90
N VAL A 8 -2.60 -9.65 6.16
CA VAL A 8 -1.18 -9.50 6.52
C VAL A 8 -0.32 -10.70 6.11
N VAL A 9 -0.83 -11.93 6.23
CA VAL A 9 -0.05 -13.12 5.87
C VAL A 9 0.31 -13.15 4.37
N PRO A 10 -0.63 -12.95 3.43
CA PRO A 10 -0.31 -12.82 2.01
C PRO A 10 0.68 -11.71 1.69
N ILE A 11 0.64 -10.56 2.39
CA ILE A 11 1.61 -9.47 2.19
C ILE A 11 3.03 -9.95 2.49
N LYS A 12 3.24 -10.63 3.62
CA LYS A 12 4.57 -11.15 3.98
C LYS A 12 5.07 -12.18 2.96
N ILE A 13 4.18 -13.04 2.45
CA ILE A 13 4.52 -14.01 1.41
C ILE A 13 4.89 -13.28 0.12
N ALA A 14 4.13 -12.25 -0.27
CA ALA A 14 4.41 -11.44 -1.45
C ALA A 14 5.78 -10.75 -1.37
N PHE A 15 6.20 -10.26 -0.19
CA PHE A 15 7.52 -9.62 -0.05
C PHE A 15 8.65 -10.56 -0.44
N ILE A 16 8.58 -11.83 -0.02
CA ILE A 16 9.55 -12.86 -0.40
C ILE A 16 9.34 -13.29 -1.87
N GLY A 17 8.11 -13.46 -2.30
CA GLY A 17 7.79 -13.87 -3.67
C GLY A 17 8.26 -12.89 -4.74
N PHE A 18 8.10 -11.58 -4.51
CA PHE A 18 8.54 -10.55 -5.45
C PHE A 18 10.05 -10.35 -5.48
N GLU A 19 10.76 -10.75 -4.42
CA GLU A 19 12.23 -10.86 -4.43
C GLU A 19 12.66 -11.92 -5.46
N GLY A 20 12.07 -13.11 -5.41
CA GLY A 20 12.31 -14.17 -6.39
C GLY A 20 11.85 -13.81 -7.80
N PHE A 21 10.70 -13.13 -7.93
CA PHE A 21 10.18 -12.66 -9.22
C PHE A 21 11.17 -11.72 -9.92
N VAL A 22 11.67 -10.70 -9.22
CA VAL A 22 12.64 -9.75 -9.78
C VAL A 22 13.94 -10.47 -10.15
N ALA A 23 14.42 -11.40 -9.31
CA ALA A 23 15.59 -12.20 -9.62
C ALA A 23 15.41 -13.03 -10.91
N ALA A 24 14.25 -13.64 -11.11
CA ALA A 24 13.93 -14.38 -12.33
C ALA A 24 13.87 -13.47 -13.58
N LEU A 25 13.29 -12.27 -13.46
CA LEU A 25 13.27 -11.31 -14.58
C LEU A 25 14.67 -10.89 -15.01
N ILE A 26 15.59 -10.70 -14.06
CA ILE A 26 16.99 -10.40 -14.37
C ILE A 26 17.66 -11.59 -15.06
N LEU A 27 17.45 -12.80 -14.52
CA LEU A 27 18.02 -14.03 -15.09
C LEU A 27 17.56 -14.28 -16.54
N HIS A 28 16.32 -13.91 -16.88
CA HIS A 28 15.78 -14.01 -18.24
C HIS A 28 16.07 -12.78 -19.12
N GLY A 29 16.88 -11.82 -18.66
CA GLY A 29 17.25 -10.63 -19.42
C GLY A 29 16.12 -9.60 -19.61
N LEU A 30 15.03 -9.71 -18.85
CA LEU A 30 13.89 -8.78 -18.88
C LEU A 30 14.12 -7.54 -18.00
N LEU A 31 15.05 -7.63 -17.04
CA LEU A 31 15.53 -6.50 -16.26
C LEU A 31 17.07 -6.42 -16.35
N PRO A 32 17.66 -5.21 -16.29
CA PRO A 32 19.10 -5.06 -16.33
C PRO A 32 19.76 -5.65 -15.07
N GLU A 33 20.98 -6.15 -15.20
CA GLU A 33 21.75 -6.71 -14.07
C GLU A 33 21.99 -5.68 -12.95
N SER A 34 21.97 -4.39 -13.27
CA SER A 34 22.04 -3.32 -12.26
C SER A 34 20.86 -3.34 -11.28
N ALA A 35 19.74 -3.97 -11.64
CA ALA A 35 18.60 -4.20 -10.75
C ALA A 35 18.78 -5.41 -9.81
N ALA A 36 19.93 -6.09 -9.85
CA ALA A 36 20.21 -7.22 -8.96
C ALA A 36 20.53 -6.79 -7.52
N SER A 37 20.99 -5.56 -7.31
CA SER A 37 21.38 -5.07 -5.99
C SER A 37 21.04 -3.60 -5.76
N GLY A 38 21.23 -3.16 -4.52
CA GLY A 38 21.07 -1.75 -4.12
C GLY A 38 19.65 -1.21 -4.30
N PHE A 39 19.57 0.10 -4.56
CA PHE A 39 18.29 0.80 -4.65
C PHE A 39 17.46 0.39 -5.87
N LEU A 40 18.10 0.09 -7.02
CA LEU A 40 17.38 -0.35 -8.22
C LEU A 40 16.65 -1.67 -7.97
N ASN A 41 17.27 -2.61 -7.26
CA ASN A 41 16.61 -3.84 -6.85
C ASN A 41 15.39 -3.59 -5.94
N ALA A 42 15.53 -2.68 -4.96
CA ALA A 42 14.44 -2.31 -4.07
C ALA A 42 13.28 -1.63 -4.82
N LEU A 43 13.60 -0.75 -5.76
CA LEU A 43 12.62 -0.07 -6.62
C LEU A 43 11.91 -1.07 -7.55
N SER A 44 12.64 -1.97 -8.21
CA SER A 44 12.07 -3.02 -9.06
C SER A 44 11.11 -3.91 -8.28
N ARG A 45 11.50 -4.38 -7.08
CA ARG A 45 10.61 -5.14 -6.19
C ARG A 45 9.36 -4.35 -5.82
N SER A 46 9.53 -3.09 -5.44
CA SER A 46 8.43 -2.21 -5.08
C SER A 46 7.45 -2.00 -6.24
N VAL A 47 7.94 -1.68 -7.42
CA VAL A 47 7.11 -1.46 -8.61
C VAL A 47 6.39 -2.74 -9.00
N SER A 48 7.10 -3.86 -9.12
CA SER A 48 6.50 -5.15 -9.49
C SER A 48 5.40 -5.58 -8.52
N MET A 49 5.65 -5.45 -7.20
CA MET A 49 4.69 -5.82 -6.18
C MET A 49 3.48 -4.88 -6.16
N ASN A 50 3.69 -3.56 -6.18
CA ASN A 50 2.59 -2.60 -6.08
C ASN A 50 1.72 -2.56 -7.34
N LEU A 51 2.24 -2.88 -8.52
CA LEU A 51 1.45 -2.91 -9.75
C LEU A 51 0.65 -4.21 -9.93
N GLN A 52 1.13 -5.33 -9.39
CA GLN A 52 0.48 -6.64 -9.54
C GLN A 52 -0.30 -7.03 -8.28
N PHE A 53 0.40 -7.13 -7.16
CA PHE A 53 -0.19 -7.57 -5.90
C PHE A 53 -0.97 -6.46 -5.20
N GLY A 54 -0.58 -5.20 -5.37
CA GLY A 54 -1.28 -4.04 -4.82
C GLY A 54 -2.77 -3.99 -5.20
N PRO A 55 -3.15 -3.99 -6.50
CA PRO A 55 -4.55 -3.97 -6.92
C PRO A 55 -5.32 -5.18 -6.43
N PHE A 56 -4.71 -6.36 -6.50
CA PHE A 56 -5.29 -7.59 -5.96
C PHE A 56 -5.62 -7.44 -4.47
N LEU A 57 -4.67 -6.96 -3.67
CA LEU A 57 -4.84 -6.78 -2.22
C LEU A 57 -5.92 -5.74 -1.90
N VAL A 58 -5.95 -4.61 -2.63
CA VAL A 58 -6.97 -3.55 -2.44
C VAL A 58 -8.37 -4.11 -2.70
N ILE A 59 -8.55 -4.86 -3.79
CA ILE A 59 -9.83 -5.48 -4.14
C ILE A 59 -10.19 -6.55 -3.13
N LEU A 60 -9.25 -7.44 -2.78
CA LEU A 60 -9.47 -8.51 -1.79
C LEU A 60 -9.86 -7.93 -0.43
N HIS A 61 -9.12 -6.94 0.05
CA HIS A 61 -9.43 -6.28 1.32
C HIS A 61 -10.86 -5.71 1.29
N ARG A 62 -11.27 -5.07 0.20
CA ARG A 62 -12.62 -4.51 0.09
C ARG A 62 -13.70 -5.57 -0.02
N ALA A 63 -13.46 -6.63 -0.79
CA ALA A 63 -14.36 -7.76 -0.91
C ALA A 63 -14.58 -8.44 0.45
N LEU A 64 -13.51 -8.64 1.22
CA LEU A 64 -13.59 -9.16 2.59
C LEU A 64 -14.35 -8.20 3.51
N ASP A 65 -14.07 -6.89 3.45
CA ASP A 65 -14.78 -5.89 4.25
C ASP A 65 -16.29 -5.89 3.96
N ASN A 66 -16.67 -5.94 2.67
CA ASN A 66 -18.06 -6.03 2.26
C ASN A 66 -18.74 -7.32 2.73
N LEU A 67 -18.02 -8.45 2.69
CA LEU A 67 -18.50 -9.75 3.14
C LEU A 67 -18.79 -9.74 4.66
N PHE A 68 -17.89 -9.19 5.47
CA PHE A 68 -18.04 -9.18 6.92
C PHE A 68 -19.00 -8.08 7.43
N THR A 69 -19.09 -6.95 6.74
CA THR A 69 -20.00 -5.85 7.13
C THR A 69 -21.39 -6.00 6.52
N GLY A 70 -21.57 -6.87 5.52
CA GLY A 70 -22.81 -7.02 4.77
C GLY A 70 -23.19 -5.80 3.92
N LYS A 71 -22.26 -4.85 3.73
CA LYS A 71 -22.47 -3.61 2.98
C LYS A 71 -21.67 -3.62 1.69
N SER A 72 -22.24 -3.08 0.61
CA SER A 72 -21.53 -2.92 -0.67
C SER A 72 -20.80 -1.57 -0.69
N ASN A 73 -19.54 -1.54 -0.26
CA ASN A 73 -18.71 -0.35 -0.26
C ASN A 73 -17.64 -0.43 -1.36
N TRP A 74 -17.96 -0.03 -2.59
CA TRP A 74 -16.99 0.06 -3.69
C TRP A 74 -16.54 1.49 -4.01
N ALA A 75 -17.01 2.47 -3.22
CA ALA A 75 -16.67 3.86 -3.41
C ALA A 75 -15.16 4.12 -3.17
N ASN A 76 -14.59 5.06 -3.93
CA ASN A 76 -13.19 5.51 -3.82
C ASN A 76 -12.15 4.39 -4.07
N LEU A 77 -12.49 3.38 -4.88
CA LEU A 77 -11.53 2.36 -5.29
C LEU A 77 -10.40 2.96 -6.13
N ASP A 78 -10.74 3.90 -7.00
CA ASP A 78 -9.80 4.71 -7.78
C ASP A 78 -8.74 5.35 -6.88
N LYS A 79 -9.15 6.05 -5.81
CA LYS A 79 -8.22 6.68 -4.86
C LYS A 79 -7.33 5.67 -4.14
N SER A 80 -7.90 4.50 -3.82
CA SER A 80 -7.17 3.40 -3.19
C SER A 80 -6.09 2.86 -4.13
N LEU A 81 -6.40 2.68 -5.43
CA LEU A 81 -5.44 2.27 -6.45
C LEU A 81 -4.38 3.34 -6.71
N TYR A 82 -4.76 4.61 -6.80
CA TYR A 82 -3.81 5.71 -6.94
C TYR A 82 -2.82 5.77 -5.77
N SER A 83 -3.26 5.45 -4.54
CA SER A 83 -2.36 5.40 -3.38
C SER A 83 -1.25 4.35 -3.53
N LEU A 84 -1.49 3.26 -4.27
CA LEU A 84 -0.44 2.28 -4.56
C LEU A 84 0.72 2.91 -5.31
N LEU A 85 0.41 3.81 -6.25
CA LEU A 85 1.41 4.46 -7.10
C LEU A 85 2.19 5.54 -6.36
N TRP A 86 1.49 6.49 -5.73
CA TRP A 86 2.16 7.68 -5.19
C TRP A 86 2.69 7.48 -3.77
N PHE A 87 2.06 6.62 -2.96
CA PHE A 87 2.43 6.42 -1.57
C PHE A 87 3.17 5.09 -1.38
N TRP A 88 2.58 3.97 -1.83
CA TRP A 88 3.14 2.65 -1.53
C TRP A 88 4.35 2.25 -2.38
N ILE A 89 4.48 2.71 -3.63
CA ILE A 89 5.72 2.48 -4.40
C ILE A 89 6.93 3.14 -3.70
N PRO A 90 6.92 4.44 -3.36
CA PRO A 90 8.03 5.04 -2.61
C PRO A 90 8.24 4.39 -1.23
N ALA A 91 7.16 4.11 -0.50
CA ALA A 91 7.24 3.53 0.84
C ALA A 91 7.86 2.12 0.83
N HIS A 92 7.45 1.26 -0.10
CA HIS A 92 8.03 -0.08 -0.25
C HIS A 92 9.44 -0.04 -0.83
N ALA A 93 9.76 0.89 -1.73
CA ALA A 93 11.13 1.04 -2.23
C ALA A 93 12.10 1.39 -1.09
N LEU A 94 11.71 2.30 -0.19
CA LEU A 94 12.49 2.61 1.02
C LEU A 94 12.53 1.43 2.01
N THR A 95 11.43 0.71 2.15
CA THR A 95 11.41 -0.47 3.02
C THR A 95 12.35 -1.56 2.49
N PHE A 96 12.35 -1.81 1.19
CA PHE A 96 13.14 -2.88 0.57
C PHE A 96 14.62 -2.53 0.39
N SER A 97 14.99 -1.25 0.47
CA SER A 97 16.39 -0.84 0.50
C SER A 97 17.04 -1.10 1.86
N LEU A 98 16.25 -1.30 2.91
CA LEU A 98 16.73 -1.60 4.26
C LEU A 98 17.02 -3.10 4.46
N PRO A 99 17.99 -3.44 5.33
CA PRO A 99 18.19 -4.80 5.82
C PRO A 99 16.91 -5.40 6.40
N ARG A 100 16.76 -6.73 6.28
CA ARG A 100 15.50 -7.45 6.56
C ARG A 100 15.00 -7.26 7.98
N GLU A 101 15.91 -7.06 8.94
CA GLU A 101 15.63 -6.84 10.36
C GLU A 101 14.90 -5.51 10.59
N TYR A 102 15.23 -4.47 9.79
CA TYR A 102 14.64 -3.14 9.92
C TYR A 102 13.33 -2.97 9.15
N GLN A 103 12.99 -3.87 8.23
CA GLN A 103 11.79 -3.75 7.40
C GLN A 103 10.50 -3.80 8.23
N ILE A 104 10.47 -4.58 9.31
CA ILE A 104 9.31 -4.66 10.23
C ILE A 104 9.17 -3.34 10.98
N GLY A 105 10.28 -2.76 11.46
CA GLY A 105 10.28 -1.44 12.10
C GLY A 105 9.82 -0.34 11.14
N MET A 106 10.26 -0.40 9.88
CA MET A 106 9.83 0.54 8.85
C MET A 106 8.33 0.40 8.53
N ALA A 107 7.80 -0.82 8.48
CA ALA A 107 6.37 -1.05 8.31
C ALA A 107 5.53 -0.48 9.48
N ALA A 108 6.06 -0.54 10.71
CA ALA A 108 5.44 0.12 11.86
C ALA A 108 5.44 1.65 11.71
N LEU A 109 6.54 2.25 11.22
CA LEU A 109 6.63 3.68 10.93
C LEU A 109 5.64 4.12 9.84
N TRP A 110 5.46 3.31 8.79
CA TRP A 110 4.44 3.58 7.77
C TRP A 110 3.04 3.53 8.37
N SER A 111 2.73 2.54 9.20
CA SER A 111 1.43 2.43 9.87
C SER A 111 1.13 3.65 10.75
N PHE A 112 2.11 4.12 11.50
CA PHE A 112 2.01 5.36 12.27
C PHE A 112 1.79 6.59 11.37
N SER A 113 2.56 6.70 10.30
CA SER A 113 2.48 7.82 9.34
C SER A 113 1.11 7.90 8.65
N LEU A 114 0.54 6.77 8.20
CA LEU A 114 -0.83 6.73 7.67
C LEU A 114 -1.85 7.19 8.71
N GLY A 115 -1.69 6.77 9.97
CA GLY A 115 -2.55 7.18 11.07
C GLY A 115 -2.59 8.71 11.22
N LEU A 116 -1.43 9.36 11.16
CA LEU A 116 -1.33 10.82 11.22
C LEU A 116 -1.97 11.50 10.00
N ILE A 117 -1.66 11.01 8.80
CA ILE A 117 -2.19 11.56 7.54
C ILE A 117 -3.73 11.50 7.53
N LEU A 118 -4.31 10.35 7.88
CA LEU A 118 -5.76 10.16 7.91
C LEU A 118 -6.42 11.01 9.00
N SER A 119 -5.77 11.17 10.16
CA SER A 119 -6.26 12.03 11.24
C SER A 119 -6.31 13.51 10.82
N TYR A 120 -5.28 13.98 10.11
CA TYR A 120 -5.25 15.34 9.57
C TYR A 120 -6.34 15.57 8.52
N PHE A 121 -6.52 14.63 7.59
CA PHE A 121 -7.60 14.72 6.60
C PHE A 121 -9.00 14.59 7.21
N ALA A 122 -9.17 13.85 8.30
CA ALA A 122 -10.43 13.79 9.02
C ALA A 122 -10.81 15.15 9.64
N LYS A 123 -9.83 15.87 10.21
CA LYS A 123 -10.03 17.20 10.79
C LYS A 123 -10.49 18.22 9.73
N SER A 124 -9.79 18.30 8.60
CA SER A 124 -10.13 19.24 7.51
C SER A 124 -11.50 19.00 6.87
N ARG A 125 -12.00 17.74 6.85
CA ARG A 125 -13.37 17.45 6.39
C ARG A 125 -14.43 17.96 7.36
N LYS A 126 -14.18 17.91 8.67
CA LYS A 126 -15.10 18.41 9.71
C LYS A 126 -15.26 19.94 9.60
N GLU A 127 -14.16 20.65 9.36
CA GLU A 127 -14.15 22.10 9.20
C GLU A 127 -14.93 22.54 7.94
N LYS A 128 -14.70 21.88 6.80
CA LYS A 128 -15.44 22.17 5.54
C LYS A 128 -16.93 21.83 5.58
N GLY A 129 -17.33 20.85 6.40
CA GLY A 129 -18.75 20.54 6.63
C GLY A 129 -19.42 21.67 7.42
N SER A 130 -18.79 22.10 8.51
CA SER A 130 -19.29 23.19 9.36
C SER A 130 -19.43 24.52 8.62
N GLU A 131 -18.51 24.85 7.70
CA GLU A 131 -18.56 26.09 6.91
C GLU A 131 -19.68 26.08 5.87
N LYS A 132 -19.97 24.93 5.25
CA LYS A 132 -21.08 24.77 4.31
C LYS A 132 -22.44 24.92 4.98
N ASP A 133 -22.61 24.36 6.18
CA ASP A 133 -23.87 24.43 6.93
C ASP A 133 -24.19 25.87 7.38
N VAL A 134 -23.17 26.65 7.75
CA VAL A 134 -23.32 28.08 8.07
C VAL A 134 -23.72 28.87 6.83
N ARG A 135 -23.10 28.60 5.67
CA ARG A 135 -23.36 29.35 4.43
C ARG A 135 -24.68 29.00 3.74
N SER A 136 -25.27 27.84 4.01
CA SER A 136 -26.63 27.50 3.53
C SER A 136 -27.75 28.08 4.41
N SER A 137 -27.38 28.65 5.57
CA SER A 137 -28.31 29.25 6.54
C SER A 137 -28.37 30.79 6.45
N ILE A 138 -27.57 31.38 5.56
CA ILE A 138 -27.55 32.82 5.21
C ILE A 138 -28.08 32.95 3.78
#